data_AF-A0AAW9DJV8-F1
#
_entry.id   AF-A0AAW9DJV8-F1
#
_cell.length_a   1.000
_cell.length_b   1.000
_cell.length_c   1.000
_cell.angle_alpha   90.00
_cell.angle_beta   90.00
_cell.angle_gamma   90.00
#
_symmetry.space_group_name_H-M   'P 1'
#
loop_
_entity.id
_entity.type
_entity.pdbx_description
1 polymer ?
#
loop_
_entity_poly.entity_id
_entity_poly.type
_entity_poly.pdbx_seq_one_letter_code
_entity_poly.pdbx_strand_id
1 'polypeptide(L)' 'MLKAKVKTLYCELLGEAIKQQLLEQEIPQNEVSYYFDDDIRLISAPAISQILKGKRN' A
#
# COMPACT_ATOMS: atom_id res chain seq x y z
N MET A 1 -2.03 -21.25 -12.11
CA MET A 1 -2.02 -20.23 -13.19
C MET A 1 -3.05 -19.11 -13.01
N LEU A 2 -4.27 -19.35 -12.50
CA LEU A 2 -5.25 -18.27 -12.28
C LEU A 2 -5.02 -17.47 -10.99
N LYS A 3 -4.79 -18.15 -9.86
CA LYS A 3 -4.57 -17.52 -8.54
C LYS A 3 -3.45 -16.47 -8.55
N ALA A 4 -2.36 -16.75 -9.27
CA ALA A 4 -1.25 -15.81 -9.41
C ALA A 4 -1.67 -14.55 -10.20
N LYS A 5 -2.40 -14.72 -11.31
CA LYS A 5 -2.91 -13.60 -12.11
C LYS A 5 -3.91 -12.74 -11.33
N VAL A 6 -4.83 -13.38 -10.58
CA VAL A 6 -5.78 -12.67 -9.71
C VAL A 6 -5.04 -11.90 -8.63
N LYS A 7 -4.02 -12.50 -8.00
CA LYS A 7 -3.19 -11.81 -7.00
C LYS A 7 -2.48 -10.60 -7.61
N THR A 8 -1.89 -10.72 -8.79
CA THR A 8 -1.23 -9.59 -9.48
C THR A 8 -2.22 -8.47 -9.76
N LEU A 9 -3.35 -8.77 -10.39
CA LEU A 9 -4.38 -7.77 -10.70
C LEU A 9 -4.91 -7.10 -9.42
N TYR A 10 -5.12 -7.88 -8.37
CA TYR A 10 -5.53 -7.35 -7.07
C TYR A 10 -4.51 -6.36 -6.50
N CYS A 11 -3.22 -6.71 -6.49
CA CYS A 11 -2.19 -5.81 -5.98
C CYS A 11 -2.07 -4.53 -6.81
N GLU A 12 -2.21 -4.62 -8.14
CA GLU A 12 -2.17 -3.46 -9.03
C GLU A 12 -3.33 -2.49 -8.73
N LEU A 13 -4.57 -3.01 -8.66
CA LEU A 13 -5.75 -2.20 -8.36
C LEU A 13 -5.70 -1.61 -6.94
N LEU A 14 -5.23 -2.38 -5.95
CA LEU A 14 -5.06 -1.91 -4.59
C LEU A 14 -4.02 -0.77 -4.52
N GLY A 15 -2.88 -0.94 -5.18
CA GLY A 15 -1.83 0.07 -5.24
C GLY A 15 -2.31 1.38 -5.85
N GLU A 16 -3.10 1.31 -6.92
CA GLU A 16 -3.70 2.47 -7.57
C GLU A 16 -4.71 3.20 -6.65
N ALA A 17 -5.61 2.44 -6.02
CA ALA A 17 -6.60 3.00 -5.10
C ALA A 17 -5.96 3.70 -3.89
N ILE A 18 -4.95 3.08 -3.28
CA ILE A 18 -4.22 3.70 -2.15
C ILE A 18 -3.47 4.95 -2.63
N LYS A 19 -2.83 4.90 -3.81
CA LYS A 19 -2.12 6.06 -4.36
C LYS A 19 -3.04 7.26 -4.55
N GLN A 20 -4.25 7.03 -5.07
CA GLN A 20 -5.26 8.09 -5.23
C GLN A 20 -5.64 8.70 -3.87
N GLN A 21 -5.94 7.87 -2.87
CA GLN A 21 -6.28 8.34 -1.53
C GLN A 21 -5.16 9.17 -0.87
N LEU A 22 -3.90 8.73 -1.00
CA LEU A 22 -2.76 9.48 -0.46
C LEU A 22 -2.60 10.84 -1.13
N LEU A 23 -2.81 10.92 -2.45
CA LEU A 23 -2.74 12.19 -3.18
C LEU A 23 -3.89 13.13 -2.79
N GLU A 24 -5.12 12.62 -2.72
CA GLU A 24 -6.31 13.41 -2.38
C GLU A 24 -6.26 13.97 -0.95
N GLN A 25 -5.64 13.25 -0.03
CA GLN A 25 -5.50 13.64 1.37
C GLN A 25 -4.16 14.34 1.66
N GLU A 26 -3.33 14.56 0.63
CA GLU A 26 -1.99 15.14 0.76
C GLU A 26 -1.09 14.39 1.76
N ILE A 27 -1.25 13.08 1.89
CA ILE A 27 -0.49 12.23 2.82
C ILE A 27 0.82 11.77 2.18
N PRO A 28 1.99 12.14 2.73
CA PRO A 28 3.28 11.63 2.29
C PRO A 28 3.44 10.12 2.56
N GLN A 29 4.13 9.41 1.67
CA GLN A 29 4.32 7.95 1.79
C GLN A 29 5.06 7.53 3.08
N ASN A 30 5.88 8.41 3.65
CA ASN A 30 6.63 8.18 4.88
C ASN A 30 5.82 8.44 6.16
N GLU A 31 4.53 8.77 6.03
CA GLU A 31 3.63 9.06 7.16
C GLU A 31 2.54 7.99 7.33
N VAL A 32 2.57 6.94 6.52
CA VAL A 32 1.62 5.83 6.62
C VAL A 32 1.96 4.93 7.81
N SER A 33 1.00 4.74 8.72
CA SER A 33 1.15 3.94 9.93
C SER A 33 -0.05 3.02 10.18
N TYR A 34 0.12 2.07 11.10
CA TYR A 34 -0.95 1.20 11.58
C TYR A 34 -0.84 1.00 13.09
N TYR A 35 -1.95 0.64 13.72
CA TYR A 35 -2.00 0.27 15.14
C TYR A 35 -1.60 -1.19 15.34
N PHE A 36 -0.77 -1.44 16.33
CA PHE A 36 -0.38 -2.78 16.78
C PHE A 36 -0.16 -2.78 18.29
N ASP A 37 -0.99 -3.51 19.04
CA ASP A 37 -0.95 -3.57 20.51
C ASP A 37 -0.84 -2.18 21.16
N ASP A 38 -1.77 -1.28 20.82
CA ASP A 38 -1.82 0.13 21.26
C ASP A 38 -0.65 1.03 20.85
N ASP A 39 0.34 0.49 20.12
CA ASP A 39 1.44 1.27 19.53
C ASP A 39 1.14 1.67 18.08
N ILE A 40 1.63 2.86 17.70
CA ILE A 40 1.64 3.31 16.30
C ILE A 40 2.94 2.85 15.64
N ARG A 41 2.83 2.06 14.58
CA ARG A 41 3.97 1.58 13.80
C ARG A 41 3.95 2.18 12.41
N LEU A 42 5.03 2.89 12.06
CA LEU A 42 5.25 3.37 10.70
C LEU A 42 5.52 2.20 9.75
N ILE A 43 4.88 2.26 8.58
CA ILE A 43 5.26 1.41 7.45
C ILE A 43 6.40 2.14 6.73
N SER A 44 7.48 1.41 6.44
CA SER A 44 8.63 2.04 5.78
C SER A 44 8.25 2.56 4.39
N ALA A 45 8.77 3.73 4.01
CA ALA A 45 8.52 4.31 2.69
C ALA A 45 8.86 3.35 1.52
N PRO A 46 9.92 2.51 1.59
CA PRO A 46 10.14 1.47 0.57
C PRO A 46 9.01 0.45 0.49
N ALA A 47 8.44 0.02 1.63
CA ALA A 47 7.34 -0.94 1.65
C ALA A 47 6.07 -0.34 1.05
N ILE A 48 5.73 0.91 1.42
CA ILE A 48 4.64 1.67 0.78
C ILE A 48 4.89 1.78 -0.73
N SER A 49 6.09 2.16 -1.16
CA SER A 49 6.43 2.25 -2.58
C SER A 49 6.22 0.94 -3.36
N GLN A 50 6.47 -0.21 -2.75
CA GLN A 50 6.18 -1.51 -3.39
C GLN A 50 4.68 -1.80 -3.49
N ILE A 51 3.90 -1.42 -2.48
CA ILE A 51 2.43 -1.54 -2.49
C ILE A 51 1.84 -0.66 -3.59
N LEU A 52 2.23 0.62 -3.66
CA LEU A 52 1.75 1.56 -4.68
C LEU A 52 2.14 1.15 -6.11
N LYS A 53 3.16 0.30 -6.27
CA LYS A 53 3.58 -0.27 -7.56
C LYS A 53 2.92 -1.63 -7.85
N GLY A 54 2.01 -2.10 -7.01
CA GLY A 54 1.35 -3.41 -7.13
C GLY A 54 2.29 -4.61 -6.93
N LYS A 55 3.49 -4.39 -6.41
CA LYS A 55 4.51 -5.44 -6.22
C LYS A 55 4.37 -6.17 -4.88
N ARG A 56 3.64 -5.56 -3.94
CA ARG A 56 3.40 -6.06 -2.60
C ARG A 56 1.92 -5.88 -2.27
N ASN A 57 1.37 -6.86 -1.56
CA ASN A 57 0.10 -6.73 -0.86
C ASN A 57 0.35 -6.10 0.51
#